data_AF-A0AAQ1NXI1-F1
#
_entry.id   AF-A0AAQ1NXI1-F1
#
_cell.length_a   1.000
_cell.length_b   1.000
_cell.length_c   1.000
_cell.angle_alpha   90.00
_cell.angle_beta   90.00
_cell.angle_gamma   90.00
#
_symmetry.space_group_name_H-M   'P 1'
#
loop_
_entity.id
_entity.type
_entity.pdbx_description
1 polymer ?
#
loop_
_entity_poly.entity_id
_entity_poly.type
_entity_poly.pdbx_seq_one_letter_code
_entity_poly.pdbx_strand_id
1 'polypeptide(L)'
;MNPFQELYQKNKLKGASDSKATKEYSENSFLFKKYSGKSEFLNPYFSFRGRILSKIAFGSYRVGLESTEHEKSIELSLSMGFNVIDTSSNYGDGESESLIGKVLQKKIQKGELKRENVFIITKVGYIQGKNLEIVTELENTNRAFPEITYYQEGCYHCIHPFFLEDQLEYSLKRLGLETVDVFLLHNPEYFLMDREKHNVPKEKATEQYYERIKSSFRFLEQKRKEGKILYYGISSNTFSENPEKYTSTSLIKILKIAKEVQSELSLEESGFAVVQFPGNLLESGFLDPKFEGKNLISIIHENGLLPLINRPLNAISNSGNIYRLSYDPKKESEHILNLLKERLDTIYKREEVLLAVLPQGSYKYTFRTVTEPYLNQFQNQNHLNQFLERTVIPILQQLIAQIEKIGGVKVQTEYIETLNEALPILEQYVFQKNIESRKSLYSKIINLYPNYQGWNLSTISLHLLHSSLGKGVVLLGMRKEEYVKDATFSFAASETEIQYQDWKQFEV
;
A
#
# COMPACT_ATOMS: atom_id res chain seq x y z
N MET A 1 -16.65 -6.94 -24.82
CA MET A 1 -17.44 -7.46 -23.68
C MET A 1 -16.90 -6.78 -22.42
N ASN A 2 -17.68 -6.41 -21.41
CA ASN A 2 -17.11 -5.73 -20.25
C ASN A 2 -16.26 -6.72 -19.42
N PRO A 3 -14.92 -6.56 -19.34
CA PRO A 3 -14.04 -7.56 -18.74
C PRO A 3 -14.17 -7.65 -17.21
N PHE A 4 -14.89 -6.71 -16.58
CA PHE A 4 -15.16 -6.71 -15.14
C PHE A 4 -16.48 -7.38 -14.76
N GLN A 5 -17.28 -7.87 -15.72
CA GLN A 5 -18.64 -8.34 -15.43
C GLN A 5 -18.71 -9.45 -14.37
N GLU A 6 -17.72 -10.35 -14.35
CA GLU A 6 -17.64 -11.45 -13.38
C GLU A 6 -17.33 -10.98 -11.95
N LEU A 7 -16.79 -9.76 -11.80
CA LEU A 7 -16.43 -9.16 -10.52
C LEU A 7 -17.59 -8.38 -9.87
N TYR A 8 -18.71 -8.21 -10.57
CA TYR A 8 -19.80 -7.37 -10.09
C TYR A 8 -20.64 -8.05 -9.01
N GLN A 9 -20.98 -7.29 -7.97
CA GLN A 9 -21.98 -7.73 -7.01
C GLN A 9 -23.36 -7.77 -7.69
N LYS A 10 -24.18 -8.74 -7.28
CA LYS A 10 -25.54 -8.88 -7.80
C LYS A 10 -26.46 -7.73 -7.38
N ASN A 11 -26.24 -7.17 -6.19
CA ASN A 11 -27.06 -6.12 -5.61
C ASN A 11 -26.17 -4.94 -5.20
N LYS A 12 -26.76 -3.73 -5.23
CA LYS A 12 -26.15 -2.52 -4.66
C LYS A 12 -26.74 -2.24 -3.28
N LEU A 13 -25.87 -1.98 -2.31
CA LEU A 13 -26.21 -1.50 -0.98
C LEU A 13 -26.44 0.01 -1.05
N LYS A 14 -27.57 0.46 -0.50
CA LYS A 14 -27.93 1.87 -0.41
C LYS A 14 -27.19 2.57 0.71
N GLY A 15 -27.06 3.88 0.58
CA GLY A 15 -26.50 4.73 1.61
C GLY A 15 -24.97 4.79 1.60
N ALA A 16 -24.47 5.62 2.51
CA ALA A 16 -23.06 5.88 2.76
C ALA A 16 -22.86 6.05 4.26
N SER A 17 -21.62 6.16 4.74
CA SER A 17 -21.37 6.39 6.16
C SER A 17 -22.09 7.65 6.66
N ASP A 18 -22.65 7.57 7.86
CA ASP A 18 -23.34 8.71 8.49
C ASP A 18 -22.90 8.91 9.94
N SER A 19 -23.21 10.10 10.47
CA SER A 19 -22.77 10.52 11.81
C SER A 19 -23.31 9.64 12.94
N LYS A 20 -24.57 9.20 12.85
CA LYS A 20 -25.22 8.41 13.91
C LYS A 20 -24.70 6.98 13.89
N ALA A 21 -24.69 6.34 12.72
CA ALA A 21 -24.29 4.96 12.54
C ALA A 21 -22.80 4.74 12.82
N THR A 22 -21.91 5.66 12.41
CA THR A 22 -20.47 5.55 12.73
C THR A 22 -20.20 5.73 14.22
N LYS A 23 -20.91 6.65 14.88
CA LYS A 23 -20.82 6.83 16.34
C LYS A 23 -21.29 5.57 17.08
N GLU A 24 -22.50 5.08 16.79
CA GLU A 24 -23.04 3.86 17.40
C GLU A 24 -22.12 2.65 17.18
N TYR A 25 -21.57 2.50 15.98
CA TYR A 25 -20.60 1.44 15.69
C TYR A 25 -19.34 1.54 16.55
N SER A 26 -18.77 2.75 16.65
CA SER A 26 -17.57 2.98 17.45
C SER A 26 -17.80 2.67 18.92
N GLU A 27 -18.88 3.18 19.53
CA GLU A 27 -19.19 3.01 20.97
C GLU A 27 -19.45 1.54 21.35
N ASN A 28 -19.95 0.74 20.41
CA ASN A 28 -20.23 -0.69 20.63
C ASN A 28 -19.04 -1.62 20.29
N SER A 29 -17.98 -1.09 19.68
CA SER A 29 -16.85 -1.86 19.18
C SER A 29 -15.95 -2.45 20.28
N PHE A 30 -15.16 -3.47 19.93
CA PHE A 30 -14.13 -4.00 20.82
C PHE A 30 -13.04 -2.97 21.11
N LEU A 31 -12.57 -2.23 20.09
CA LEU A 31 -11.56 -1.18 20.24
C LEU A 31 -11.97 -0.12 21.25
N PHE A 32 -13.22 0.37 21.18
CA PHE A 32 -13.71 1.38 22.11
C PHE A 32 -13.76 0.84 23.54
N LYS A 33 -14.35 -0.34 23.75
CA LYS A 33 -14.44 -0.97 25.07
C LYS A 33 -13.06 -1.24 25.68
N LYS A 34 -12.06 -1.51 24.85
CA LYS A 34 -10.71 -1.82 25.31
C LYS A 34 -9.89 -0.57 25.63
N TYR A 35 -9.93 0.44 24.76
CA TYR A 35 -9.00 1.57 24.77
C TYR A 35 -9.65 2.94 24.95
N SER A 36 -10.91 3.14 24.53
CA SER A 36 -11.58 4.43 24.70
C SER A 36 -12.05 4.61 26.15
N GLY A 37 -11.81 5.81 26.71
CA GLY A 37 -12.25 6.18 28.06
C GLY A 37 -11.26 5.90 29.19
N LYS A 38 -10.07 5.38 28.89
CA LYS A 38 -8.97 5.21 29.84
C LYS A 38 -7.83 6.15 29.47
N SER A 39 -7.38 7.01 30.40
CA SER A 39 -6.34 8.02 30.14
C SER A 39 -4.98 7.42 29.72
N GLU A 40 -4.73 6.16 30.08
CA GLU A 40 -3.50 5.42 29.75
C GLU A 40 -3.43 4.93 28.30
N PHE A 41 -4.51 5.03 27.52
CA PHE A 41 -4.57 4.53 26.14
C PHE A 41 -4.96 5.62 25.15
N LEU A 42 -4.41 5.50 23.95
CA LEU A 42 -4.79 6.36 22.85
C LEU A 42 -6.19 5.97 22.39
N ASN A 43 -7.03 6.99 22.18
CA ASN A 43 -8.33 6.78 21.59
C ASN A 43 -8.20 6.28 20.12
N PRO A 44 -8.75 5.10 19.80
CA PRO A 44 -8.72 4.56 18.44
C PRO A 44 -9.55 5.36 17.43
N TYR A 45 -10.39 6.31 17.89
CA TYR A 45 -11.33 7.05 17.05
C TYR A 45 -11.14 8.56 17.12
N PHE A 46 -11.55 9.25 16.04
CA PHE A 46 -11.67 10.71 15.97
C PHE A 46 -12.87 11.12 15.11
N SER A 47 -13.30 12.37 15.23
CA SER A 47 -14.41 12.92 14.42
C SER A 47 -13.89 13.63 13.17
N PHE A 48 -14.51 13.33 12.03
CA PHE A 48 -14.29 13.99 10.75
C PHE A 48 -15.63 14.25 10.05
N ARG A 49 -15.98 15.52 9.83
CA ARG A 49 -17.25 15.95 9.19
C ARG A 49 -18.47 15.19 9.73
N GLY A 50 -18.55 15.08 11.05
CA GLY A 50 -19.64 14.41 11.78
C GLY A 50 -19.50 12.89 11.95
N ARG A 51 -18.57 12.24 11.25
CA ARG A 51 -18.36 10.78 11.31
C ARG A 51 -17.28 10.42 12.31
N ILE A 52 -17.47 9.33 13.05
CA ILE A 52 -16.46 8.78 13.94
C ILE A 52 -15.66 7.72 13.19
N LEU A 53 -14.38 7.99 12.93
CA LEU A 53 -13.50 7.16 12.10
C LEU A 53 -12.40 6.53 12.95
N SER A 54 -12.05 5.28 12.65
CA SER A 54 -10.88 4.62 13.23
C SER A 54 -9.58 5.25 12.70
N LYS A 55 -8.62 5.50 13.59
CA LYS A 55 -7.28 6.06 13.25
C LYS A 55 -6.42 5.12 12.38
N ILE A 56 -6.79 3.85 12.27
CA ILE A 56 -6.21 2.90 11.32
C ILE A 56 -7.33 2.40 10.41
N ALA A 57 -7.03 2.26 9.12
CA ALA A 57 -7.91 1.66 8.13
C ALA A 57 -7.39 0.33 7.63
N PHE A 58 -8.32 -0.49 7.16
CA PHE A 58 -8.00 -1.63 6.31
C PHE A 58 -7.58 -1.13 4.92
N GLY A 59 -6.28 -1.09 4.67
CA GLY A 59 -5.72 -0.87 3.33
C GLY A 59 -5.70 -2.18 2.54
N SER A 60 -6.18 -2.15 1.31
CA SER A 60 -6.43 -3.37 0.53
C SER A 60 -5.48 -3.57 -0.66
N TYR A 61 -4.32 -2.90 -0.67
CA TYR A 61 -3.30 -3.15 -1.68
C TYR A 61 -2.78 -4.60 -1.60
N ARG A 62 -2.83 -5.32 -2.75
CA ARG A 62 -2.54 -6.76 -2.88
C ARG A 62 -3.49 -7.66 -2.07
N VAL A 63 -4.73 -7.20 -1.87
CA VAL A 63 -5.85 -8.05 -1.49
C VAL A 63 -6.50 -8.56 -2.79
N GLY A 64 -6.79 -9.86 -2.82
CA GLY A 64 -7.35 -10.59 -3.97
C GLY A 64 -8.53 -11.45 -3.55
N LEU A 65 -9.44 -11.69 -4.49
CA LEU A 65 -10.80 -12.19 -4.25
C LEU A 65 -10.83 -13.62 -3.74
N GLU A 66 -9.91 -14.46 -4.21
CA GLU A 66 -9.86 -15.89 -3.91
C GLU A 66 -9.15 -16.23 -2.60
N SER A 67 -8.57 -15.24 -1.91
CA SER A 67 -7.83 -15.49 -0.67
C SER A 67 -8.75 -15.53 0.54
N THR A 68 -8.92 -16.72 1.11
CA THR A 68 -9.65 -16.91 2.37
C THR A 68 -8.99 -16.18 3.55
N GLU A 69 -7.66 -16.02 3.54
CA GLU A 69 -6.94 -15.28 4.58
C GLU A 69 -7.28 -13.79 4.52
N HIS A 70 -7.39 -13.23 3.31
CA HIS A 70 -7.81 -11.84 3.12
C HIS A 70 -9.27 -11.63 3.55
N GLU A 71 -10.19 -12.53 3.18
CA GLU A 71 -11.60 -12.45 3.61
C GLU A 71 -11.71 -12.44 5.13
N LYS A 72 -11.07 -13.40 5.81
CA LYS A 72 -11.05 -13.49 7.28
C LYS A 72 -10.46 -12.25 7.93
N SER A 73 -9.41 -11.69 7.33
CA SER A 73 -8.77 -10.49 7.87
C SER A 73 -9.67 -9.25 7.79
N ILE A 74 -10.43 -9.07 6.69
CA ILE A 74 -11.43 -7.98 6.59
C ILE A 74 -12.53 -8.19 7.64
N GLU A 75 -13.05 -9.42 7.75
CA GLU A 75 -14.08 -9.77 8.74
C GLU A 75 -13.62 -9.48 10.17
N LEU A 76 -12.39 -9.89 10.52
CA LEU A 76 -11.81 -9.63 11.84
C LEU A 76 -11.62 -8.13 12.07
N SER A 77 -11.11 -7.39 11.08
CA SER A 77 -10.91 -5.93 11.18
C SER A 77 -12.22 -5.20 11.52
N LEU A 78 -13.31 -5.51 10.81
CA LEU A 78 -14.64 -4.99 11.10
C LEU A 78 -15.11 -5.42 12.50
N SER A 79 -14.98 -6.71 12.84
CA SER A 79 -15.37 -7.20 14.17
C SER A 79 -14.57 -6.59 15.33
N MET A 80 -13.32 -6.15 15.12
CA MET A 80 -12.55 -5.41 16.12
C MET A 80 -13.03 -3.96 16.29
N GLY A 81 -13.65 -3.37 15.26
CA GLY A 81 -14.14 -1.99 15.30
C GLY A 81 -13.45 -1.03 14.34
N PHE A 82 -12.58 -1.50 13.46
CA PHE A 82 -12.10 -0.64 12.37
C PHE A 82 -13.25 -0.39 11.41
N ASN A 83 -13.45 0.86 10.99
CA ASN A 83 -14.57 1.23 10.10
C ASN A 83 -14.14 2.02 8.87
N VAL A 84 -12.84 2.19 8.63
CA VAL A 84 -12.33 2.80 7.41
C VAL A 84 -11.71 1.71 6.54
N ILE A 85 -12.11 1.64 5.28
CA ILE A 85 -11.56 0.72 4.29
C ILE A 85 -11.08 1.52 3.07
N ASP A 86 -9.83 1.31 2.69
CA ASP A 86 -9.20 1.92 1.52
C ASP A 86 -8.93 0.86 0.44
N THR A 87 -9.41 1.13 -0.77
CA THR A 87 -9.24 0.29 -1.96
C THR A 87 -8.98 1.13 -3.20
N SER A 88 -8.88 0.52 -4.37
CA SER A 88 -8.69 1.19 -5.66
C SER A 88 -9.13 0.29 -6.80
N SER A 89 -9.57 0.88 -7.91
CA SER A 89 -9.99 0.13 -9.10
C SER A 89 -8.90 -0.77 -9.67
N ASN A 90 -7.61 -0.43 -9.49
CA ASN A 90 -6.49 -1.22 -10.01
C ASN A 90 -5.91 -2.25 -9.01
N TYR A 91 -6.42 -2.33 -7.77
CA TYR A 91 -5.92 -3.30 -6.79
C TYR A 91 -6.45 -4.70 -7.11
N GLY A 92 -5.54 -5.59 -7.53
CA GLY A 92 -5.90 -6.91 -8.03
C GLY A 92 -6.83 -6.83 -9.25
N ASP A 93 -6.68 -5.80 -10.08
CA ASP A 93 -7.54 -5.56 -11.25
C ASP A 93 -9.05 -5.50 -10.91
N GLY A 94 -9.37 -4.93 -9.74
CA GLY A 94 -10.73 -4.77 -9.22
C GLY A 94 -11.17 -5.89 -8.26
N GLU A 95 -10.38 -6.95 -8.08
CA GLU A 95 -10.69 -8.02 -7.13
C GLU A 95 -10.81 -7.52 -5.69
N SER A 96 -9.98 -6.56 -5.28
CA SER A 96 -10.03 -6.00 -3.93
C SER A 96 -11.39 -5.37 -3.62
N GLU A 97 -11.90 -4.54 -4.53
CA GLU A 97 -13.23 -3.95 -4.44
C GLU A 97 -14.32 -5.02 -4.35
N SER A 98 -14.17 -6.09 -5.12
CA SER A 98 -15.12 -7.20 -5.18
C SER A 98 -15.14 -8.02 -3.88
N LEU A 99 -13.97 -8.26 -3.27
CA LEU A 99 -13.88 -8.94 -1.99
C LEU A 99 -14.49 -8.10 -0.86
N ILE A 100 -14.20 -6.79 -0.84
CA ILE A 100 -14.79 -5.86 0.13
C ILE A 100 -16.32 -5.88 -0.01
N GLY A 101 -16.84 -5.77 -1.23
CA GLY A 101 -18.28 -5.85 -1.51
C GLY A 101 -18.91 -7.15 -1.00
N LYS A 102 -18.27 -8.29 -1.28
CA LYS A 102 -18.69 -9.62 -0.80
C LYS A 102 -18.77 -9.67 0.74
N VAL A 103 -17.75 -9.18 1.43
CA VAL A 103 -17.71 -9.19 2.91
C VAL A 103 -18.76 -8.26 3.50
N LEU A 104 -18.93 -7.05 2.96
CA LEU A 104 -19.96 -6.10 3.43
C LEU A 104 -21.36 -6.69 3.27
N GLN A 105 -21.69 -7.23 2.10
CA GLN A 105 -22.98 -7.90 1.84
C GLN A 105 -23.23 -9.02 2.85
N LYS A 106 -22.23 -9.89 3.05
CA LYS A 106 -22.31 -11.03 3.98
C LYS A 106 -22.58 -10.56 5.42
N LYS A 107 -21.86 -9.55 5.93
CA LYS A 107 -22.03 -9.07 7.31
C LYS A 107 -23.34 -8.30 7.49
N ILE A 108 -23.77 -7.52 6.50
CA ILE A 108 -25.05 -6.80 6.53
C ILE A 108 -26.23 -7.78 6.49
N GLN A 109 -26.17 -8.81 5.65
CA GLN A 109 -27.21 -9.84 5.61
C GLN A 109 -27.36 -10.60 6.94
N LYS A 110 -26.26 -10.77 7.69
CA LYS A 110 -26.27 -11.36 9.04
C LYS A 110 -26.72 -10.38 10.14
N GLY A 111 -26.94 -9.11 9.83
CA GLY A 111 -27.28 -8.08 10.81
C GLY A 111 -26.10 -7.66 11.71
N GLU A 112 -24.86 -8.04 11.34
CA GLU A 112 -23.65 -7.71 12.11
C GLU A 112 -23.10 -6.31 11.79
N LEU A 113 -23.58 -5.71 10.69
CA LEU A 113 -23.08 -4.46 10.16
C LEU A 113 -24.20 -3.74 9.39
N LYS A 114 -24.12 -2.41 9.30
CA LYS A 114 -24.90 -1.59 8.37
C LYS A 114 -23.96 -0.87 7.40
N ARG A 115 -24.41 -0.56 6.18
CA ARG A 115 -23.58 0.17 5.20
C ARG A 115 -23.09 1.50 5.77
N GLU A 116 -23.93 2.15 6.56
CA GLU A 116 -23.71 3.45 7.19
C GLU A 116 -22.66 3.41 8.31
N ASN A 117 -22.26 2.21 8.78
CA ASN A 117 -21.20 2.08 9.79
C ASN A 117 -19.80 2.28 9.20
N VAL A 118 -19.61 2.05 7.89
CA VAL A 118 -18.28 1.92 7.27
C VAL A 118 -18.00 3.06 6.29
N PHE A 119 -16.81 3.62 6.38
CA PHE A 119 -16.28 4.66 5.51
C PHE A 119 -15.39 4.05 4.41
N ILE A 120 -15.85 4.07 3.16
CA ILE A 120 -15.21 3.43 2.02
C ILE A 120 -14.51 4.46 1.13
N ILE A 121 -13.22 4.26 0.93
CA ILE A 121 -12.37 5.07 0.06
C ILE A 121 -11.99 4.21 -1.15
N THR A 122 -12.26 4.69 -2.36
CA THR A 122 -11.67 4.12 -3.59
C THR A 122 -10.88 5.18 -4.37
N LYS A 123 -10.08 4.73 -5.34
CA LYS A 123 -9.20 5.59 -6.15
C LYS A 123 -9.14 5.10 -7.57
N VAL A 124 -8.97 6.04 -8.49
CA VAL A 124 -8.88 5.81 -9.94
C VAL A 124 -7.77 6.66 -10.55
N GLY A 125 -7.07 6.11 -11.54
CA GLY A 125 -6.10 6.86 -12.33
C GLY A 125 -5.28 5.96 -13.26
N TYR A 126 -4.99 4.74 -12.80
CA TYR A 126 -4.20 3.77 -13.56
C TYR A 126 -5.02 3.06 -14.64
N ILE A 127 -4.40 2.91 -15.81
CA ILE A 127 -4.85 2.06 -16.92
C ILE A 127 -3.82 0.93 -17.05
N GLN A 128 -4.21 -0.24 -16.52
CA GLN A 128 -3.44 -1.47 -16.43
C GLN A 128 -4.41 -2.66 -16.51
N GLY A 129 -3.91 -3.87 -16.76
CA GLY A 129 -4.74 -5.09 -16.76
C GLY A 129 -5.95 -4.96 -17.69
N LYS A 130 -7.14 -5.33 -17.22
CA LYS A 130 -8.40 -5.22 -17.98
C LYS A 130 -8.73 -3.82 -18.47
N ASN A 131 -8.28 -2.77 -17.79
CA ASN A 131 -8.45 -1.39 -18.30
C ASN A 131 -7.56 -1.10 -19.51
N LEU A 132 -6.39 -1.72 -19.60
CA LEU A 132 -5.54 -1.61 -20.78
C LEU A 132 -6.19 -2.29 -21.98
N GLU A 133 -6.80 -3.46 -21.78
CA GLU A 133 -7.59 -4.15 -22.81
C GLU A 133 -8.71 -3.26 -23.35
N ILE A 134 -9.47 -2.59 -22.47
CA ILE A 134 -10.53 -1.64 -22.86
C ILE A 134 -9.97 -0.50 -23.71
N VAL A 135 -8.85 0.10 -23.28
CA VAL A 135 -8.23 1.22 -24.01
C VAL A 135 -7.75 0.77 -25.39
N THR A 136 -7.08 -0.38 -25.47
CA THR A 136 -6.63 -0.95 -26.75
C THR A 136 -7.81 -1.28 -27.68
N GLU A 137 -8.91 -1.84 -27.15
CA GLU A 137 -10.13 -2.08 -27.94
C GLU A 137 -10.75 -0.77 -28.46
N LEU A 138 -10.82 0.28 -27.64
CA LEU A 138 -11.32 1.58 -28.06
C LEU A 138 -10.46 2.17 -29.17
N GLU A 139 -9.13 2.16 -29.00
CA GLU A 139 -8.16 2.68 -29.97
C GLU A 139 -8.27 1.97 -31.32
N ASN A 140 -8.43 0.64 -31.31
CA ASN A 140 -8.68 -0.16 -32.52
C ASN A 140 -9.97 0.23 -33.26
N THR A 141 -10.93 0.86 -32.57
CA THR A 141 -12.17 1.41 -33.16
C THR A 141 -12.10 2.92 -33.44
N ASN A 142 -10.89 3.51 -33.45
CA ASN A 142 -10.66 4.96 -33.58
C ASN A 142 -11.37 5.81 -32.51
N ARG A 143 -11.55 5.25 -31.30
CA ARG A 143 -12.05 5.96 -30.11
C ARG A 143 -10.96 5.98 -29.05
N ALA A 144 -10.93 6.99 -28.20
CA ALA A 144 -9.99 7.02 -27.08
C ALA A 144 -10.58 7.83 -25.92
N PHE A 145 -10.14 7.52 -24.70
CA PHE A 145 -10.32 8.48 -23.63
C PHE A 145 -9.43 9.69 -23.90
N PRO A 146 -9.95 10.93 -23.74
CA PRO A 146 -9.11 12.11 -23.87
C PRO A 146 -7.98 12.10 -22.84
N GLU A 147 -6.86 12.72 -23.21
CA GLU A 147 -5.73 13.01 -22.33
C GLU A 147 -5.08 11.79 -21.65
N ILE A 148 -5.11 10.60 -22.25
CA ILE A 148 -4.31 9.48 -21.71
C ILE A 148 -2.83 9.86 -21.67
N THR A 149 -2.19 9.59 -20.53
CA THR A 149 -0.74 9.71 -20.32
C THR A 149 -0.11 8.32 -20.51
N TYR A 150 0.63 8.13 -21.60
CA TYR A 150 1.32 6.88 -21.94
C TYR A 150 2.68 6.77 -21.23
N TYR A 151 2.68 6.72 -19.90
CA TYR A 151 3.90 6.85 -19.08
C TYR A 151 4.97 5.77 -19.33
N GLN A 152 4.53 4.52 -19.54
CA GLN A 152 5.37 3.40 -19.99
C GLN A 152 4.48 2.28 -20.56
N GLU A 153 5.07 1.35 -21.31
CA GLU A 153 4.37 0.16 -21.81
C GLU A 153 3.72 -0.63 -20.66
N GLY A 154 2.45 -0.99 -20.84
CA GLY A 154 1.65 -1.71 -19.84
C GLY A 154 1.20 -0.87 -18.64
N CYS A 155 1.48 0.43 -18.59
CA CYS A 155 1.08 1.32 -17.49
C CYS A 155 0.81 2.73 -17.99
N TYR A 156 -0.45 3.01 -18.31
CA TYR A 156 -0.92 4.35 -18.66
C TYR A 156 -1.68 4.99 -17.49
N HIS A 157 -1.99 6.27 -17.63
CA HIS A 157 -2.68 7.03 -16.60
C HIS A 157 -3.68 8.02 -17.20
N CYS A 158 -4.86 8.16 -16.57
CA CYS A 158 -5.87 9.11 -16.98
C CYS A 158 -6.72 9.59 -15.79
N ILE A 159 -6.98 10.89 -15.73
CA ILE A 159 -7.94 11.51 -14.80
C ILE A 159 -9.01 12.32 -15.55
N HIS A 160 -9.13 12.15 -16.86
CA HIS A 160 -10.14 12.88 -17.63
C HIS A 160 -11.56 12.47 -17.19
N PRO A 161 -12.54 13.39 -17.09
CA PRO A 161 -13.90 13.10 -16.63
C PRO A 161 -14.56 11.86 -17.23
N PHE A 162 -14.40 11.62 -18.54
CA PHE A 162 -14.96 10.43 -19.21
C PHE A 162 -14.38 9.11 -18.69
N PHE A 163 -13.07 9.07 -18.42
CA PHE A 163 -12.46 7.88 -17.82
C PHE A 163 -12.89 7.73 -16.36
N LEU A 164 -12.95 8.83 -15.60
CA LEU A 164 -13.38 8.80 -14.20
C LEU A 164 -14.83 8.31 -14.06
N GLU A 165 -15.72 8.66 -14.99
CA GLU A 165 -17.11 8.19 -15.00
C GLU A 165 -17.22 6.67 -15.15
N ASP A 166 -16.56 6.11 -16.16
CA ASP A 166 -16.54 4.66 -16.39
C ASP A 166 -16.00 3.92 -15.17
N GLN A 167 -14.87 4.38 -14.64
CA GLN A 167 -14.22 3.73 -13.52
C GLN A 167 -15.01 3.84 -12.22
N LEU A 168 -15.67 4.98 -11.97
CA LEU A 168 -16.58 5.13 -10.83
C LEU A 168 -17.74 4.13 -10.91
N GLU A 169 -18.38 3.98 -12.07
CA GLU A 169 -19.48 3.03 -12.20
C GLU A 169 -19.01 1.57 -12.06
N TYR A 170 -17.82 1.22 -12.57
CA TYR A 170 -17.24 -0.11 -12.36
C TYR A 170 -16.89 -0.35 -10.89
N SER A 171 -16.30 0.62 -10.20
CA SER A 171 -16.01 0.53 -8.77
C SER A 171 -17.29 0.33 -7.95
N LEU A 172 -18.35 1.09 -8.23
CA LEU A 172 -19.65 0.94 -7.57
C LEU A 172 -20.27 -0.45 -7.79
N LYS A 173 -20.14 -1.02 -9.00
CA LYS A 173 -20.62 -2.38 -9.30
C LYS A 173 -19.80 -3.47 -8.60
N ARG A 174 -18.47 -3.35 -8.57
CA ARG A 174 -17.57 -4.30 -7.88
C ARG A 174 -17.74 -4.26 -6.36
N LEU A 175 -17.85 -3.07 -5.78
CA LEU A 175 -18.15 -2.89 -4.35
C LEU A 175 -19.61 -3.25 -4.02
N GLY A 176 -20.51 -3.22 -5.00
CA GLY A 176 -21.95 -3.37 -4.78
C GLY A 176 -22.52 -2.25 -3.94
N LEU A 177 -22.17 -1.00 -4.25
CA LEU A 177 -22.60 0.19 -3.54
C LEU A 177 -23.30 1.18 -4.48
N GLU A 178 -24.27 1.94 -3.97
CA GLU A 178 -24.80 3.12 -4.67
C GLU A 178 -23.88 4.34 -4.52
N THR A 179 -23.19 4.43 -3.36
CA THR A 179 -22.34 5.56 -2.99
C THR A 179 -21.04 5.08 -2.34
N VAL A 180 -19.89 5.64 -2.75
CA VAL A 180 -18.63 5.56 -1.99
C VAL A 180 -18.43 6.82 -1.16
N ASP A 181 -17.79 6.70 0.00
CA ASP A 181 -17.60 7.85 0.89
C ASP A 181 -16.53 8.81 0.34
N VAL A 182 -15.48 8.26 -0.25
CA VAL A 182 -14.40 9.06 -0.86
C VAL A 182 -13.97 8.45 -2.18
N PHE A 183 -13.84 9.31 -3.19
CA PHE A 183 -13.22 8.98 -4.47
C PHE A 183 -11.94 9.79 -4.67
N LEU A 184 -10.79 9.12 -4.80
CA LEU A 184 -9.48 9.75 -4.94
C LEU A 184 -8.98 9.71 -6.38
N LEU A 185 -8.41 10.81 -6.86
CA LEU A 185 -7.53 10.77 -8.03
C LEU A 185 -6.21 10.10 -7.62
N HIS A 186 -5.83 9.02 -8.31
CA HIS A 186 -4.71 8.17 -7.92
C HIS A 186 -3.45 8.56 -8.70
N ASN A 187 -2.47 9.10 -7.98
CA ASN A 187 -1.14 9.51 -8.45
C ASN A 187 -1.15 10.34 -9.74
N PRO A 188 -1.88 11.48 -9.77
CA PRO A 188 -1.95 12.32 -10.96
C PRO A 188 -0.57 12.83 -11.43
N GLU A 189 0.43 12.86 -10.55
CA GLU A 189 1.81 13.24 -10.88
C GLU A 189 2.46 12.41 -12.01
N TYR A 190 1.90 11.24 -12.38
CA TYR A 190 2.36 10.47 -13.54
C TYR A 190 2.36 11.30 -14.83
N PHE A 191 1.45 12.26 -14.95
CA PHE A 191 1.49 13.24 -16.03
C PHE A 191 2.76 14.07 -15.99
N LEU A 192 3.11 14.66 -14.83
CA LEU A 192 4.34 15.45 -14.70
C LEU A 192 5.58 14.59 -14.96
N MET A 193 5.64 13.36 -14.44
CA MET A 193 6.77 12.45 -14.68
C MET A 193 6.93 12.13 -16.17
N ASP A 194 5.83 11.94 -16.89
CA ASP A 194 5.86 11.73 -18.34
C ASP A 194 6.32 12.99 -19.09
N ARG A 195 5.83 14.18 -18.71
CA ARG A 195 6.26 15.45 -19.30
C ARG A 195 7.74 15.75 -19.06
N GLU A 196 8.26 15.37 -17.89
CA GLU A 196 9.69 15.45 -17.56
C GLU A 196 10.53 14.55 -18.48
N LYS A 197 10.13 13.28 -18.67
CA LYS A 197 10.79 12.34 -19.59
C LYS A 197 10.88 12.87 -21.03
N HIS A 198 9.89 13.66 -21.43
CA HIS A 198 9.80 14.25 -22.77
C HIS A 198 10.33 15.70 -22.84
N ASN A 199 11.06 16.16 -21.83
CA ASN A 199 11.71 17.48 -21.78
C ASN A 199 10.74 18.66 -22.01
N VAL A 200 9.48 18.52 -21.58
CA VAL A 200 8.52 19.63 -21.65
C VAL A 200 8.86 20.67 -20.57
N PRO A 201 8.86 21.99 -20.86
CA PRO A 201 9.12 23.01 -19.85
C PRO A 201 8.20 22.89 -18.63
N LYS A 202 8.77 23.05 -17.42
CA LYS A 202 8.08 22.84 -16.14
C LYS A 202 6.81 23.68 -16.03
N GLU A 203 6.87 24.94 -16.46
CA GLU A 203 5.75 25.88 -16.38
C GLU A 203 4.56 25.38 -17.20
N LYS A 204 4.82 24.97 -18.45
CA LYS A 204 3.80 24.43 -19.36
C LYS A 204 3.20 23.12 -18.86
N ALA A 205 4.04 22.21 -18.36
CA ALA A 205 3.57 20.95 -17.79
C ALA A 205 2.73 21.19 -16.53
N THR A 206 3.16 22.12 -15.67
CA THR A 206 2.46 22.51 -14.45
C THR A 206 1.09 23.12 -14.75
N GLU A 207 0.99 24.01 -15.73
CA GLU A 207 -0.28 24.61 -16.17
C GLU A 207 -1.26 23.52 -16.62
N GLN A 208 -0.84 22.65 -17.55
CA GLN A 208 -1.66 21.55 -18.04
C GLN A 208 -2.08 20.61 -16.90
N TYR A 209 -1.16 20.28 -16.00
CA TYR A 209 -1.43 19.38 -14.88
C TYR A 209 -2.58 19.87 -14.01
N TYR A 210 -2.54 21.14 -13.62
CA TYR A 210 -3.56 21.72 -12.73
C TYR A 210 -4.89 21.99 -13.46
N GLU A 211 -4.89 22.29 -14.77
CA GLU A 211 -6.13 22.37 -15.56
C GLU A 211 -6.85 21.01 -15.66
N ARG A 212 -6.09 19.92 -15.82
CA ARG A 212 -6.65 18.56 -15.81
C ARG A 212 -7.29 18.21 -14.46
N ILE A 213 -6.63 18.60 -13.35
CA ILE A 213 -7.19 18.44 -11.99
C ILE A 213 -8.46 19.30 -11.83
N LYS A 214 -8.47 20.55 -12.30
CA LYS A 214 -9.63 21.43 -12.23
C LYS A 214 -10.84 20.84 -12.96
N SER A 215 -10.65 20.32 -14.16
CA SER A 215 -11.68 19.61 -14.92
C SER A 215 -12.19 18.36 -14.19
N SER A 216 -11.29 17.60 -13.56
CA SER A 216 -11.66 16.45 -12.73
C SER A 216 -12.51 16.87 -11.52
N PHE A 217 -12.17 17.98 -10.87
CA PHE A 217 -12.90 18.46 -9.69
C PHE A 217 -14.32 18.89 -10.03
N ARG A 218 -14.54 19.59 -11.15
CA ARG A 218 -15.91 19.92 -11.62
C ARG A 218 -16.76 18.66 -11.80
N PHE A 219 -16.18 17.63 -12.43
CA PHE A 219 -16.84 16.35 -12.61
C PHE A 219 -17.17 15.67 -11.26
N LEU A 220 -16.23 15.67 -10.31
CA LEU A 220 -16.44 15.05 -9.00
C LEU A 220 -17.48 15.79 -8.16
N GLU A 221 -17.56 17.12 -8.27
CA GLU A 221 -18.63 17.91 -7.66
C GLU A 221 -20.02 17.52 -8.22
N GLN A 222 -20.10 17.30 -9.53
CA GLN A 222 -21.30 16.78 -10.16
C GLN A 222 -21.66 15.37 -9.65
N LYS A 223 -20.69 14.46 -9.52
CA LYS A 223 -20.92 13.11 -8.96
C LYS A 223 -21.29 13.13 -7.48
N ARG A 224 -20.85 14.15 -6.73
CA ARG A 224 -21.31 14.41 -5.37
C ARG A 224 -22.78 14.81 -5.34
N LYS A 225 -23.19 15.72 -6.23
CA LYS A 225 -24.60 16.13 -6.39
C LYS A 225 -25.50 14.95 -6.80
N GLU A 226 -25.00 14.04 -7.62
CA GLU A 226 -25.68 12.78 -7.99
C GLU A 226 -25.74 11.75 -6.85
N GLY A 227 -25.08 12.00 -5.72
CA GLY A 227 -25.02 11.07 -4.59
C GLY A 227 -24.16 9.83 -4.84
N LYS A 228 -23.33 9.81 -5.89
CA LYS A 228 -22.43 8.67 -6.22
C LYS A 228 -21.19 8.65 -5.32
N ILE A 229 -20.77 9.82 -4.85
CA ILE A 229 -19.66 9.99 -3.92
C ILE A 229 -20.06 11.01 -2.84
N LEU A 230 -19.55 10.90 -1.62
CA LEU A 230 -19.74 11.97 -0.61
C LEU A 230 -18.65 13.04 -0.68
N TYR A 231 -17.41 12.60 -0.81
CA TYR A 231 -16.23 13.46 -0.86
C TYR A 231 -15.28 12.99 -1.95
N TYR A 232 -14.33 13.84 -2.30
CA TYR A 232 -13.22 13.47 -3.16
C TYR A 232 -11.90 14.02 -2.65
N GLY A 233 -10.82 13.55 -3.26
CA GLY A 233 -9.48 13.90 -2.85
C GLY A 233 -8.42 13.49 -3.86
N ILE A 234 -7.17 13.61 -3.46
CA ILE A 234 -6.03 13.17 -4.27
C ILE A 234 -5.15 12.26 -3.41
N SER A 235 -4.74 11.14 -3.99
CA SER A 235 -3.61 10.35 -3.52
C SER A 235 -2.40 10.71 -4.36
N SER A 236 -1.36 11.29 -3.77
CA SER A 236 -0.13 11.61 -4.47
C SER A 236 1.08 11.21 -3.65
N ASN A 237 2.04 10.59 -4.32
CA ASN A 237 3.32 10.25 -3.71
C ASN A 237 4.21 11.47 -3.49
N THR A 238 3.92 12.59 -4.16
CA THR A 238 4.78 13.77 -4.19
C THR A 238 4.28 14.93 -3.34
N PHE A 239 3.17 14.76 -2.60
CA PHE A 239 2.66 15.80 -1.69
C PHE A 239 3.68 16.22 -0.63
N SER A 240 4.45 15.26 -0.12
CA SER A 240 5.46 15.46 0.90
C SER A 240 6.83 15.74 0.31
N GLU A 241 6.98 15.95 -1.00
CA GLU A 241 8.27 16.26 -1.62
C GLU A 241 8.59 17.76 -1.60
N ASN A 242 9.79 18.13 -2.05
CA ASN A 242 10.16 19.53 -2.22
C ASN A 242 9.23 20.19 -3.27
N PRO A 243 8.54 21.31 -2.94
CA PRO A 243 7.70 22.06 -3.87
C PRO A 243 8.39 22.45 -5.19
N GLU A 244 9.71 22.58 -5.19
CA GLU A 244 10.50 22.98 -6.36
C GLU A 244 10.81 21.83 -7.33
N LYS A 245 10.57 20.58 -6.96
CA LYS A 245 10.73 19.46 -7.89
C LYS A 245 9.74 19.56 -9.05
N TYR A 246 10.15 19.10 -10.23
CA TYR A 246 9.31 19.11 -11.43
C TYR A 246 7.98 18.35 -11.20
N THR A 247 8.06 17.19 -10.55
CA THR A 247 6.96 16.24 -10.37
C THR A 247 6.15 16.48 -9.08
N SER A 248 6.39 17.61 -8.39
CA SER A 248 5.75 17.92 -7.12
C SER A 248 4.28 18.31 -7.27
N THR A 249 3.41 17.63 -6.54
CA THR A 249 1.99 18.00 -6.42
C THR A 249 1.79 18.96 -5.25
N SER A 250 1.45 20.21 -5.55
CA SER A 250 1.28 21.27 -4.56
C SER A 250 -0.14 21.27 -3.98
N LEU A 251 -0.25 20.93 -2.70
CA LEU A 251 -1.52 21.02 -1.97
C LEU A 251 -2.08 22.45 -1.94
N ILE A 252 -1.22 23.47 -1.84
CA ILE A 252 -1.64 24.88 -1.85
C ILE A 252 -2.32 25.26 -3.18
N LYS A 253 -1.79 24.80 -4.32
CA LYS A 253 -2.43 25.01 -5.63
C LYS A 253 -3.74 24.24 -5.75
N ILE A 254 -3.79 23.01 -5.26
CA ILE A 254 -5.02 22.19 -5.24
C ILE A 254 -6.13 22.86 -4.40
N LEU A 255 -5.79 23.41 -3.24
CA LEU A 255 -6.73 24.14 -2.38
C LEU A 255 -7.32 25.38 -3.10
N LYS A 256 -6.50 26.10 -3.88
CA LYS A 256 -6.98 27.22 -4.71
C LYS A 256 -7.95 26.72 -5.79
N ILE A 257 -7.60 25.65 -6.50
CA ILE A 257 -8.47 25.03 -7.51
C ILE A 257 -9.81 24.58 -6.91
N ALA A 258 -9.80 23.95 -5.74
CA ALA A 258 -11.02 23.53 -5.05
C ALA A 258 -11.93 24.74 -4.73
N LYS A 259 -11.35 25.86 -4.26
CA LYS A 259 -12.09 27.11 -4.00
C LYS A 259 -12.62 27.78 -5.27
N GLU A 260 -11.85 27.74 -6.35
CA GLU A 260 -12.26 28.25 -7.66
C GLU A 260 -13.45 27.45 -8.20
N VAL A 261 -13.38 26.12 -8.19
CA VAL A 261 -14.47 25.24 -8.63
C VAL A 261 -15.70 25.40 -7.74
N GLN A 262 -15.51 25.53 -6.41
CA GLN A 262 -16.59 25.81 -5.48
C GLN A 262 -17.34 27.10 -5.85
N SER A 263 -16.59 28.18 -6.12
CA SER A 263 -17.16 29.48 -6.51
C SER A 263 -17.84 29.41 -7.88
N GLU A 264 -17.19 28.79 -8.86
CA GLU A 264 -17.70 28.60 -10.22
C GLU A 264 -19.05 27.88 -10.23
N LEU A 265 -19.18 26.84 -9.40
CA LEU A 265 -20.40 26.03 -9.28
C LEU A 265 -21.39 26.56 -8.23
N SER A 266 -21.10 27.70 -7.58
CA SER A 266 -21.92 28.31 -6.53
C SER A 266 -22.27 27.35 -5.38
N LEU A 267 -21.27 26.59 -4.91
CA LEU A 267 -21.44 25.59 -3.85
C LEU A 267 -21.15 26.18 -2.47
N GLU A 268 -21.96 25.83 -1.47
CA GLU A 268 -21.74 26.23 -0.07
C GLU A 268 -20.42 25.67 0.48
N GLU A 269 -20.07 24.44 0.13
CA GLU A 269 -18.83 23.78 0.53
C GLU A 269 -18.28 22.90 -0.60
N SER A 270 -16.96 22.91 -0.81
CA SER A 270 -16.29 21.99 -1.72
C SER A 270 -16.31 20.54 -1.20
N GLY A 271 -16.42 19.59 -2.13
CA GLY A 271 -16.31 18.15 -1.89
C GLY A 271 -14.87 17.68 -1.71
N PHE A 272 -13.87 18.52 -2.02
CA PHE A 272 -12.47 18.21 -1.76
C PHE A 272 -12.23 18.12 -0.25
N ALA A 273 -11.89 16.94 0.24
CA ALA A 273 -11.87 16.66 1.67
C ALA A 273 -10.72 15.76 2.12
N VAL A 274 -9.99 15.11 1.21
CA VAL A 274 -9.06 14.03 1.55
C VAL A 274 -7.73 14.15 0.81
N VAL A 275 -6.63 13.97 1.55
CA VAL A 275 -5.26 14.01 1.02
C VAL A 275 -4.55 12.74 1.46
N GLN A 276 -4.20 11.89 0.50
CA GLN A 276 -3.44 10.66 0.74
C GLN A 276 -1.99 10.81 0.28
N PHE A 277 -1.04 10.47 1.14
CA PHE A 277 0.40 10.59 0.87
C PHE A 277 1.21 9.52 1.62
N PRO A 278 2.42 9.18 1.13
CA PRO A 278 3.31 8.23 1.79
C PRO A 278 3.79 8.76 3.13
N GLY A 279 3.81 7.88 4.14
CA GLY A 279 4.33 8.23 5.46
C GLY A 279 4.72 6.99 6.25
N ASN A 280 5.93 6.99 6.78
CA ASN A 280 6.43 5.99 7.73
C ASN A 280 7.68 6.54 8.44
N LEU A 281 8.27 5.75 9.33
CA LEU A 281 9.42 6.17 10.14
C LEU A 281 10.65 6.61 9.32
N LEU A 282 10.76 6.20 8.06
CA LEU A 282 11.86 6.55 7.16
C LEU A 282 11.45 7.57 6.08
N GLU A 283 10.18 7.58 5.66
CA GLU A 283 9.58 8.58 4.78
C GLU A 283 8.83 9.63 5.62
N SER A 284 9.58 10.44 6.38
CA SER A 284 9.04 11.41 7.35
C SER A 284 8.69 12.78 6.76
N GLY A 285 8.77 12.94 5.42
CA GLY A 285 8.74 14.25 4.76
C GLY A 285 7.45 15.06 4.95
N PHE A 286 6.38 14.43 5.43
CA PHE A 286 5.12 15.06 5.78
C PHE A 286 5.21 15.92 7.06
N LEU A 287 6.22 15.70 7.91
CA LEU A 287 6.53 16.49 9.10
C LEU A 287 7.50 17.64 8.82
N ASP A 288 8.15 17.66 7.65
CA ASP A 288 9.12 18.71 7.30
C ASP A 288 8.41 20.09 7.17
N PRO A 289 8.87 21.15 7.85
CA PRO A 289 8.27 22.48 7.78
C PRO A 289 8.65 23.27 6.49
N LYS A 290 8.50 22.64 5.32
CA LYS A 290 8.97 23.17 4.02
C LYS A 290 7.94 23.96 3.22
N PHE A 291 6.74 24.13 3.75
CA PHE A 291 5.67 24.87 3.10
C PHE A 291 5.43 26.18 3.85
N GLU A 292 6.30 27.17 3.60
CA GLU A 292 6.27 28.48 4.29
C GLU A 292 6.38 28.32 5.83
N GLY A 293 7.25 27.40 6.28
CA GLY A 293 7.44 27.10 7.70
C GLY A 293 6.42 26.12 8.28
N LYS A 294 5.41 25.71 7.50
CA LYS A 294 4.43 24.67 7.89
C LYS A 294 4.81 23.32 7.32
N ASN A 295 4.40 22.26 8.01
CA ASN A 295 4.46 20.90 7.50
C ASN A 295 3.13 20.52 6.80
N LEU A 296 3.13 19.40 6.08
CA LEU A 296 1.98 18.97 5.29
C LEU A 296 0.75 18.72 6.17
N ILE A 297 0.93 18.13 7.36
CA ILE A 297 -0.14 17.81 8.30
C ILE A 297 -0.84 19.07 8.80
N SER A 298 -0.07 20.11 9.15
CA SER A 298 -0.62 21.40 9.56
C SER A 298 -1.47 22.02 8.47
N ILE A 299 -1.01 22.00 7.21
CA ILE A 299 -1.79 22.54 6.08
C ILE A 299 -3.11 21.78 5.90
N ILE A 300 -3.07 20.45 5.99
CA ILE A 300 -4.26 19.60 5.87
C ILE A 300 -5.28 19.94 6.96
N HIS A 301 -4.85 20.02 8.22
CA HIS A 301 -5.74 20.30 9.36
C HIS A 301 -6.32 21.71 9.35
N GLU A 302 -5.50 22.72 9.02
CA GLU A 302 -5.95 24.11 8.91
C GLU A 302 -7.05 24.31 7.85
N ASN A 303 -7.11 23.41 6.87
CA ASN A 303 -8.13 23.42 5.81
C ASN A 303 -9.24 22.37 6.05
N GLY A 304 -9.30 21.74 7.23
CA GLY A 304 -10.35 20.79 7.60
C GLY A 304 -10.36 19.51 6.76
N LEU A 305 -9.22 19.14 6.17
CA LEU A 305 -9.07 17.96 5.33
C LEU A 305 -8.68 16.71 6.16
N LEU A 306 -8.90 15.53 5.61
CA LEU A 306 -8.53 14.25 6.18
C LEU A 306 -7.16 13.79 5.63
N PRO A 307 -6.11 13.69 6.47
CA PRO A 307 -4.85 13.07 6.07
C PRO A 307 -4.97 11.55 6.09
N LEU A 308 -4.56 10.91 5.00
CA LEU A 308 -4.40 9.47 4.90
C LEU A 308 -2.93 9.11 4.63
N ILE A 309 -2.32 8.30 5.50
CA ILE A 309 -0.98 7.79 5.27
C ILE A 309 -1.06 6.43 4.57
N ASN A 310 -0.47 6.30 3.38
CA ASN A 310 -0.17 4.99 2.79
C ASN A 310 1.29 4.57 3.06
N ARG A 311 1.58 3.28 2.85
CA ARG A 311 2.89 2.66 3.08
C ARG A 311 3.45 2.79 4.52
N PRO A 312 2.65 2.59 5.57
CA PRO A 312 3.11 2.78 6.96
C PRO A 312 4.25 1.84 7.38
N LEU A 313 4.37 0.68 6.72
CA LEU A 313 5.36 -0.36 7.07
C LEU A 313 6.30 -0.74 5.92
N ASN A 314 6.23 -0.05 4.77
CA ASN A 314 7.04 -0.35 3.59
C ASN A 314 7.66 0.94 3.07
N ALA A 315 8.80 1.31 3.66
CA ALA A 315 9.54 2.48 3.23
C ALA A 315 10.19 2.25 1.87
N ILE A 316 10.26 3.28 1.04
CA ILE A 316 11.01 3.24 -0.23
C ILE A 316 12.28 4.08 -0.06
N SER A 317 13.45 3.48 -0.30
CA SER A 317 14.71 4.24 -0.30
C SER A 317 14.85 5.11 -1.55
N ASN A 318 15.83 6.02 -1.53
CA ASN A 318 16.21 6.81 -2.70
C ASN A 318 16.61 5.96 -3.92
N SER A 319 17.08 4.74 -3.69
CA SER A 319 17.40 3.75 -4.75
C SER A 319 16.20 2.93 -5.23
N GLY A 320 14.99 3.19 -4.72
CA GLY A 320 13.75 2.49 -5.07
C GLY A 320 13.53 1.16 -4.35
N ASN A 321 14.41 0.79 -3.41
CA ASN A 321 14.30 -0.46 -2.67
C ASN A 321 13.27 -0.36 -1.55
N ILE A 322 12.55 -1.47 -1.32
CA ILE A 322 11.54 -1.55 -0.26
C ILE A 322 12.20 -2.01 1.04
N TYR A 323 12.04 -1.20 2.09
CA TYR A 323 12.47 -1.46 3.45
C TYR A 323 11.23 -1.72 4.32
N ARG A 324 11.03 -2.99 4.70
CA ARG A 324 9.90 -3.38 5.56
C ARG A 324 10.21 -3.08 7.02
N LEU A 325 9.33 -2.30 7.68
CA LEU A 325 9.42 -1.93 9.10
C LEU A 325 8.81 -3.02 9.98
N SER A 326 9.47 -4.19 10.00
CA SER A 326 9.04 -5.37 10.74
C SER A 326 10.23 -5.96 11.50
N TYR A 327 10.09 -6.04 12.81
CA TYR A 327 11.04 -6.66 13.74
C TYR A 327 10.29 -7.00 15.02
N ASP A 328 10.54 -8.17 15.58
CA ASP A 328 9.95 -8.57 16.85
C ASP A 328 11.08 -8.97 17.82
N PRO A 329 11.33 -8.18 18.88
CA PRO A 329 12.40 -8.46 19.83
C PRO A 329 12.17 -9.77 20.61
N LYS A 330 10.95 -10.34 20.59
CA LYS A 330 10.63 -11.60 21.24
C LYS A 330 10.92 -12.82 20.36
N LYS A 331 11.19 -12.63 19.07
CA LYS A 331 11.52 -13.72 18.15
C LYS A 331 13.04 -13.93 18.14
N GLU A 332 13.49 -15.18 18.27
CA GLU A 332 14.90 -15.60 18.25
C GLU A 332 15.52 -15.53 16.84
N SER A 333 15.46 -14.34 16.24
CA SER A 333 15.77 -14.09 14.84
C SER A 333 17.20 -14.48 14.47
N GLU A 334 18.15 -14.23 15.37
CA GLU A 334 19.57 -14.57 15.21
C GLU A 334 19.82 -16.08 15.26
N HIS A 335 19.15 -16.79 16.19
CA HIS A 335 19.25 -18.25 16.29
C HIS A 335 18.69 -18.94 15.03
N ILE A 336 17.52 -18.50 14.55
CA ILE A 336 16.92 -19.01 13.31
C ILE A 336 17.85 -18.75 12.12
N LEU A 337 18.46 -17.56 12.03
CA LEU A 337 19.37 -17.22 10.95
C LEU A 337 20.61 -18.13 10.92
N ASN A 338 21.19 -18.44 12.09
CA ASN A 338 22.31 -19.36 12.21
C ASN A 338 21.92 -20.78 11.80
N LEU A 339 20.75 -21.27 12.26
CA LEU A 339 20.25 -22.60 11.87
C LEU A 339 20.02 -22.71 10.35
N LEU A 340 19.45 -21.67 9.72
CA LEU A 340 19.25 -21.64 8.27
C LEU A 340 20.58 -21.63 7.52
N LYS A 341 21.58 -20.91 8.03
CA LYS A 341 22.93 -20.90 7.47
C LYS A 341 23.59 -22.28 7.55
N GLU A 342 23.53 -22.95 8.70
CA GLU A 342 24.08 -24.29 8.87
C GLU A 342 23.42 -25.31 7.92
N ARG A 343 22.11 -25.19 7.70
CA ARG A 343 21.40 -26.01 6.71
C ARG A 343 21.85 -25.72 5.28
N LEU A 344 22.03 -24.45 4.90
CA LEU A 344 22.60 -24.09 3.60
C LEU A 344 24.01 -24.63 3.44
N ASP A 345 24.87 -24.51 4.45
CA ASP A 345 26.24 -25.02 4.41
C ASP A 345 26.27 -26.56 4.27
N THR A 346 25.30 -27.26 4.87
CA THR A 346 25.13 -28.71 4.70
C THR A 346 24.74 -29.07 3.27
N ILE A 347 23.82 -28.31 2.67
CA ILE A 347 23.41 -28.47 1.28
C ILE A 347 24.57 -28.17 0.32
N TYR A 348 25.34 -27.11 0.58
CA TYR A 348 26.52 -26.76 -0.22
C TYR A 348 27.57 -27.86 -0.20
N LYS A 349 27.80 -28.51 0.94
CA LYS A 349 28.68 -29.69 1.03
C LYS A 349 28.11 -30.88 0.27
N ARG A 350 26.80 -31.12 0.33
CA ARG A 350 26.15 -32.19 -0.42
C ARG A 350 26.25 -31.98 -1.92
N GLU A 351 26.04 -30.74 -2.39
CA GLU A 351 26.25 -30.35 -3.80
C GLU A 351 27.68 -30.67 -4.23
N GLU A 352 28.69 -30.28 -3.44
CA GLU A 352 30.10 -30.52 -3.76
C GLU A 352 30.41 -32.02 -3.93
N VAL A 353 29.87 -32.87 -3.05
CA VAL A 353 30.01 -34.33 -3.13
C VAL A 353 29.30 -34.90 -4.37
N LEU A 354 28.07 -34.45 -4.67
CA LEU A 354 27.31 -34.89 -5.84
C LEU A 354 28.02 -34.53 -7.16
N LEU A 355 28.60 -33.34 -7.23
CA LEU A 355 29.29 -32.85 -8.42
C LEU A 355 30.68 -33.46 -8.62
N ALA A 356 31.24 -34.14 -7.61
CA ALA A 356 32.55 -34.79 -7.71
C ALA A 356 32.61 -35.91 -8.77
N VAL A 357 31.45 -36.40 -9.23
CA VAL A 357 31.36 -37.38 -10.34
C VAL A 357 31.71 -36.75 -11.70
N LEU A 358 31.66 -35.42 -11.80
CA LEU A 358 31.95 -34.71 -13.03
C LEU A 358 33.46 -34.43 -13.14
N PRO A 359 34.03 -34.48 -14.36
CA PRO A 359 35.43 -34.13 -14.57
C PRO A 359 35.75 -32.71 -14.10
N GLN A 360 36.93 -32.50 -13.49
CA GLN A 360 37.37 -31.17 -13.11
C GLN A 360 37.40 -30.21 -14.31
N GLY A 361 36.87 -28.99 -14.12
CA GLY A 361 36.76 -27.99 -15.17
C GLY A 361 35.60 -28.19 -16.15
N SER A 362 34.79 -29.24 -15.98
CA SER A 362 33.62 -29.47 -16.82
C SER A 362 32.50 -28.45 -16.56
N TYR A 363 32.39 -27.94 -15.34
CA TYR A 363 31.45 -26.90 -14.95
C TYR A 363 32.19 -25.69 -14.36
N LYS A 364 31.63 -24.49 -14.54
CA LYS A 364 32.21 -23.23 -14.04
C LYS A 364 31.49 -22.68 -12.81
N TYR A 365 30.18 -22.89 -12.73
CA TYR A 365 29.32 -22.32 -11.70
C TYR A 365 28.33 -23.38 -11.20
N THR A 366 28.18 -23.47 -9.89
CA THR A 366 27.23 -24.30 -9.14
C THR A 366 26.29 -23.42 -8.31
N PHE A 367 25.24 -24.00 -7.73
CA PHE A 367 24.32 -23.28 -6.84
C PHE A 367 25.08 -22.55 -5.72
N ARG A 368 25.98 -23.23 -5.02
CA ARG A 368 26.85 -22.64 -3.99
C ARG A 368 27.63 -21.46 -4.53
N THR A 369 28.39 -21.65 -5.61
CA THR A 369 29.31 -20.60 -6.10
C THR A 369 28.58 -19.32 -6.53
N VAL A 370 27.31 -19.42 -6.94
CA VAL A 370 26.50 -18.26 -7.34
C VAL A 370 25.64 -17.69 -6.22
N THR A 371 25.43 -18.41 -5.11
CA THR A 371 24.57 -17.94 -4.01
C THR A 371 25.37 -17.56 -2.75
N GLU A 372 26.36 -18.34 -2.35
CA GLU A 372 27.15 -18.12 -1.13
C GLU A 372 27.80 -16.72 -1.06
N PRO A 373 28.44 -16.19 -2.14
CA PRO A 373 29.04 -14.86 -2.10
C PRO A 373 28.04 -13.71 -1.92
N TYR A 374 26.80 -13.93 -2.40
CA TYR A 374 25.73 -12.93 -2.41
C TYR A 374 24.70 -13.12 -1.29
N LEU A 375 24.82 -14.20 -0.51
CA LEU A 375 23.88 -14.57 0.57
C LEU A 375 23.60 -13.40 1.52
N ASN A 376 24.63 -12.60 1.76
CA ASN A 376 24.57 -11.44 2.65
C ASN A 376 24.27 -10.10 1.96
N GLN A 377 24.13 -10.08 0.65
CA GLN A 377 23.96 -8.86 -0.15
C GLN A 377 22.51 -8.66 -0.61
N PHE A 378 21.66 -9.68 -0.50
CA PHE A 378 20.25 -9.58 -0.84
C PHE A 378 19.51 -8.60 0.06
N GLN A 379 18.94 -7.58 -0.57
CA GLN A 379 18.25 -6.47 0.11
C GLN A 379 16.80 -6.79 0.47
N ASN A 380 16.16 -7.72 -0.26
CA ASN A 380 14.78 -8.15 -0.06
C ASN A 380 14.49 -9.38 -0.92
N GLN A 381 13.28 -9.95 -0.76
CA GLN A 381 12.83 -11.11 -1.51
C GLN A 381 12.76 -10.87 -3.03
N ASN A 382 12.38 -9.66 -3.47
CA ASN A 382 12.32 -9.36 -4.91
C ASN A 382 13.72 -9.34 -5.53
N HIS A 383 14.72 -8.79 -4.84
CA HIS A 383 16.11 -8.82 -5.29
C HIS A 383 16.60 -10.28 -5.37
N LEU A 384 16.26 -11.12 -4.39
CA LEU A 384 16.54 -12.56 -4.47
C LEU A 384 15.86 -13.20 -5.70
N ASN A 385 14.55 -13.00 -5.89
CA ASN A 385 13.83 -13.61 -7.01
C ASN A 385 14.37 -13.16 -8.37
N GLN A 386 14.66 -11.87 -8.54
CA GLN A 386 15.28 -11.36 -9.77
C GLN A 386 16.67 -11.95 -10.01
N PHE A 387 17.46 -12.11 -8.94
CA PHE A 387 18.77 -12.75 -9.02
C PHE A 387 18.64 -14.24 -9.38
N LEU A 388 17.67 -14.94 -8.80
CA LEU A 388 17.37 -16.33 -9.11
C LEU A 388 16.97 -16.48 -10.58
N GLU A 389 16.01 -15.69 -11.06
CA GLU A 389 15.51 -15.74 -12.44
C GLU A 389 16.57 -15.37 -13.48
N ARG A 390 17.32 -14.29 -13.26
CA ARG A 390 18.23 -13.74 -14.27
C ARG A 390 19.62 -14.39 -14.26
N THR A 391 20.05 -14.91 -13.11
CA THR A 391 21.42 -15.39 -12.93
C THR A 391 21.45 -16.87 -12.58
N VAL A 392 20.78 -17.27 -11.50
CA VAL A 392 20.95 -18.63 -10.93
C VAL A 392 20.28 -19.69 -11.80
N ILE A 393 19.00 -19.53 -12.14
CA ILE A 393 18.23 -20.52 -12.90
C ILE A 393 18.89 -20.87 -14.25
N PRO A 394 19.32 -19.91 -15.09
CA PRO A 394 20.00 -20.24 -16.35
C PRO A 394 21.28 -21.05 -16.15
N ILE A 395 22.07 -20.73 -15.12
CA ILE A 395 23.30 -21.46 -14.78
C ILE A 395 22.96 -22.88 -14.33
N LEU A 396 21.98 -23.04 -13.45
CA LEU A 396 21.58 -24.34 -12.94
C LEU A 396 20.98 -25.23 -14.02
N GLN A 397 20.22 -24.69 -14.96
CA GLN A 397 19.68 -25.46 -16.10
C GLN A 397 20.80 -26.05 -16.96
N GLN A 398 21.86 -25.27 -17.23
CA GLN A 398 23.04 -25.77 -17.95
C GLN A 398 23.75 -26.87 -17.17
N LEU A 399 23.94 -26.67 -15.86
CA LEU A 399 24.58 -27.66 -14.99
C LEU A 399 23.76 -28.95 -14.88
N ILE A 400 22.43 -28.86 -14.73
CA ILE A 400 21.51 -30.00 -14.69
C ILE A 400 21.62 -30.85 -15.97
N ALA A 401 21.63 -30.21 -17.14
CA ALA A 401 21.79 -30.91 -18.42
C ALA A 401 23.16 -31.60 -18.54
N GLN A 402 24.21 -30.98 -17.97
CA GLN A 402 25.54 -31.55 -17.96
C GLN A 402 25.66 -32.75 -17.00
N ILE A 403 25.05 -32.67 -15.82
CA ILE A 403 24.98 -33.77 -14.85
C ILE A 403 24.31 -34.97 -15.48
N GLU A 404 23.18 -34.78 -16.19
CA GLU A 404 22.51 -35.88 -16.89
C GLU A 404 23.42 -36.55 -17.91
N LYS A 405 24.11 -35.75 -18.71
CA LYS A 405 24.99 -36.24 -19.78
C LYS A 405 26.19 -37.06 -19.26
N ILE A 406 26.76 -36.67 -18.11
CA ILE A 406 28.01 -37.23 -17.61
C ILE A 406 27.79 -38.16 -16.41
N GLY A 407 27.03 -37.72 -15.42
CA GLY A 407 26.72 -38.44 -14.18
C GLY A 407 25.46 -39.31 -14.26
N GLY A 408 24.63 -39.14 -15.30
CA GLY A 408 23.40 -39.91 -15.51
C GLY A 408 22.19 -39.37 -14.76
N VAL A 409 21.01 -39.89 -15.12
CA VAL A 409 19.68 -39.45 -14.64
C VAL A 409 19.56 -39.53 -13.11
N LYS A 410 20.20 -40.52 -12.48
CA LYS A 410 20.16 -40.69 -11.03
C LYS A 410 20.80 -39.50 -10.30
N VAL A 411 22.01 -39.10 -10.70
CA VAL A 411 22.72 -37.98 -10.09
C VAL A 411 22.00 -36.65 -10.39
N GLN A 412 21.43 -36.53 -11.59
CA GLN A 412 20.61 -35.37 -11.95
C GLN A 412 19.40 -35.22 -11.03
N THR A 413 18.70 -36.33 -10.73
CA THR A 413 17.53 -36.32 -9.84
C THR A 413 17.91 -35.93 -8.42
N GLU A 414 18.99 -36.52 -7.87
CA GLU A 414 19.51 -36.17 -6.54
C GLU A 414 19.96 -34.69 -6.46
N TYR A 415 20.48 -34.14 -7.55
CA TYR A 415 20.82 -32.72 -7.64
C TYR A 415 19.59 -31.81 -7.66
N ILE A 416 18.56 -32.15 -8.44
CA ILE A 416 17.29 -31.40 -8.48
C ILE A 416 16.61 -31.41 -7.10
N GLU A 417 16.58 -32.56 -6.42
CA GLU A 417 16.10 -32.66 -5.04
C GLU A 417 16.89 -31.76 -4.10
N THR A 418 18.21 -31.68 -4.29
CA THR A 418 19.06 -30.78 -3.53
C THR A 418 18.72 -29.31 -3.73
N LEU A 419 18.44 -28.89 -4.97
CA LEU A 419 18.00 -27.53 -5.26
C LEU A 419 16.61 -27.22 -4.69
N ASN A 420 15.67 -28.17 -4.78
CA ASN A 420 14.33 -28.04 -4.23
C ASN A 420 14.34 -27.88 -2.70
N GLU A 421 15.30 -28.50 -2.01
CA GLU A 421 15.53 -28.27 -0.58
C GLU A 421 16.20 -26.92 -0.31
N ALA A 422 17.16 -26.51 -1.15
CA ALA A 422 17.98 -25.34 -0.94
C ALA A 422 17.22 -24.01 -1.11
N LEU A 423 16.39 -23.91 -2.16
CA LEU A 423 15.71 -22.67 -2.52
C LEU A 423 14.81 -22.14 -1.37
N PRO A 424 13.91 -22.93 -0.75
CA PRO A 424 13.11 -22.46 0.36
C PRO A 424 13.95 -21.98 1.56
N ILE A 425 15.10 -22.62 1.82
CA ILE A 425 15.98 -22.25 2.94
C ILE A 425 16.70 -20.94 2.64
N LEU A 426 17.15 -20.74 1.39
CA LEU A 426 17.75 -19.48 0.93
C LEU A 426 16.76 -18.32 1.05
N GLU A 427 15.52 -18.53 0.61
CA GLU A 427 14.44 -17.55 0.75
C GLU A 427 14.17 -17.20 2.22
N GLN A 428 14.06 -18.21 3.09
CA GLN A 428 13.90 -18.02 4.53
C GLN A 428 15.09 -17.28 5.14
N TYR A 429 16.32 -17.59 4.74
CA TYR A 429 17.52 -16.91 5.23
C TYR A 429 17.50 -15.43 4.85
N VAL A 430 17.23 -15.09 3.58
CA VAL A 430 17.15 -13.71 3.12
C VAL A 430 16.03 -12.96 3.83
N PHE A 431 14.87 -13.60 4.03
CA PHE A 431 13.77 -13.02 4.81
C PHE A 431 14.18 -12.72 6.26
N GLN A 432 14.77 -13.70 6.94
CA GLN A 432 15.15 -13.59 8.34
C GLN A 432 16.27 -12.56 8.55
N LYS A 433 17.23 -12.52 7.63
CA LYS A 433 18.30 -11.53 7.62
C LYS A 433 17.74 -10.10 7.49
N ASN A 434 16.77 -9.91 6.60
CA ASN A 434 16.14 -8.62 6.41
C ASN A 434 15.41 -8.15 7.66
N ILE A 435 14.77 -9.05 8.41
CA ILE A 435 14.19 -8.75 9.73
C ILE A 435 15.28 -8.34 10.72
N GLU A 436 16.34 -9.13 10.86
CA GLU A 436 17.41 -8.87 11.84
C GLU A 436 18.13 -7.54 11.57
N SER A 437 18.28 -7.15 10.30
CA SER A 437 18.84 -5.86 9.91
C SER A 437 18.06 -4.65 10.47
N ARG A 438 16.82 -4.85 10.95
CA ARG A 438 15.99 -3.81 11.56
C ARG A 438 16.17 -3.67 13.07
N LYS A 439 16.95 -4.56 13.70
CA LYS A 439 17.30 -4.46 15.13
C LYS A 439 17.95 -3.12 15.48
N SER A 440 18.86 -2.62 14.63
CA SER A 440 19.51 -1.32 14.84
C SER A 440 18.49 -0.17 14.87
N LEU A 441 17.56 -0.15 13.91
CA LEU A 441 16.47 0.84 13.87
C LEU A 441 15.57 0.72 15.12
N TYR A 442 15.19 -0.52 15.48
CA TYR A 442 14.42 -0.77 16.69
C TYR A 442 15.13 -0.23 17.94
N SER A 443 16.41 -0.53 18.13
CA SER A 443 17.19 -0.02 19.27
C SER A 443 17.26 1.50 19.32
N LYS A 444 17.43 2.18 18.17
CA LYS A 444 17.37 3.65 18.09
C LYS A 444 16.01 4.19 18.57
N ILE A 445 14.91 3.57 18.12
CA ILE A 445 13.55 3.97 18.50
C ILE A 445 13.32 3.78 19.99
N ILE A 446 13.73 2.65 20.57
CA ILE A 446 13.59 2.40 22.01
C ILE A 446 14.41 3.37 22.85
N ASN A 447 15.60 3.76 22.40
CA ASN A 447 16.41 4.76 23.11
C ASN A 447 15.69 6.11 23.22
N LEU A 448 14.94 6.51 22.19
CA LEU A 448 14.13 7.75 22.20
C LEU A 448 12.78 7.55 22.90
N TYR A 449 12.19 6.36 22.78
CA TYR A 449 10.87 6.03 23.32
C TYR A 449 10.89 4.71 24.12
N PRO A 450 11.44 4.71 25.36
CA PRO A 450 11.67 3.49 26.14
C PRO A 450 10.39 2.73 26.52
N ASN A 451 9.25 3.42 26.57
CA ASN A 451 7.95 2.85 26.94
C ASN A 451 7.46 1.77 25.96
N TYR A 452 8.04 1.70 24.76
CA TYR A 452 7.69 0.70 23.74
C TYR A 452 8.55 -0.56 23.78
N GLN A 453 9.39 -0.70 24.81
CA GLN A 453 10.23 -1.87 24.96
C GLN A 453 9.40 -3.17 24.96
N GLY A 454 9.77 -4.10 24.07
CA GLY A 454 9.08 -5.38 23.91
C GLY A 454 7.86 -5.36 22.99
N TRP A 455 7.50 -4.20 22.42
CA TRP A 455 6.56 -4.13 21.30
C TRP A 455 7.29 -4.50 20.00
N ASN A 456 6.57 -5.05 19.02
CA ASN A 456 7.16 -5.25 17.70
C ASN A 456 7.22 -3.91 16.93
N LEU A 457 8.19 -3.78 16.02
CA LEU A 457 8.44 -2.56 15.27
C LEU A 457 7.23 -2.11 14.44
N SER A 458 6.40 -3.05 13.96
CA SER A 458 5.19 -2.71 13.21
C SER A 458 4.15 -2.02 14.09
N THR A 459 3.92 -2.51 15.31
CA THR A 459 3.05 -1.88 16.31
C THR A 459 3.56 -0.49 16.68
N ILE A 460 4.86 -0.36 16.95
CA ILE A 460 5.49 0.93 17.27
C ILE A 460 5.32 1.91 16.11
N SER A 461 5.61 1.49 14.87
CA SER A 461 5.47 2.34 13.69
C SER A 461 4.04 2.85 13.55
N LEU A 462 3.04 1.98 13.72
CA LEU A 462 1.63 2.38 13.68
C LEU A 462 1.29 3.35 14.81
N HIS A 463 1.81 3.10 16.03
CA HIS A 463 1.59 3.96 17.19
C HIS A 463 2.10 5.38 17.00
N LEU A 464 3.34 5.50 16.53
CA LEU A 464 3.95 6.80 16.29
C LEU A 464 3.23 7.54 15.14
N LEU A 465 2.85 6.84 14.06
CA LEU A 465 2.15 7.46 12.92
C LEU A 465 0.80 8.05 13.29
N HIS A 466 -0.06 7.31 14.01
CA HIS A 466 -1.39 7.82 14.36
C HIS A 466 -1.35 8.88 15.47
N SER A 467 -0.29 8.90 16.29
CA SER A 467 0.01 9.99 17.22
C SER A 467 0.44 11.25 16.46
N SER A 468 1.33 11.12 15.47
CA SER A 468 1.77 12.25 14.62
C SER A 468 0.65 12.88 13.80
N LEU A 469 -0.35 12.10 13.39
CA LEU A 469 -1.46 12.61 12.59
C LEU A 469 -2.50 13.38 13.43
N GLY A 470 -2.62 13.09 14.73
CA GLY A 470 -3.75 13.54 15.54
C GLY A 470 -5.09 13.05 14.96
N LYS A 471 -5.73 13.87 14.12
CA LYS A 471 -6.99 13.54 13.41
C LYS A 471 -6.71 13.01 11.99
N GLY A 472 -6.23 11.79 11.87
CA GLY A 472 -5.93 11.19 10.57
C GLY A 472 -6.02 9.68 10.57
N VAL A 473 -5.80 9.08 9.41
CA VAL A 473 -5.92 7.63 9.23
C VAL A 473 -4.64 7.05 8.63
N VAL A 474 -4.16 5.97 9.24
CA VAL A 474 -3.04 5.16 8.73
C VAL A 474 -3.60 3.96 7.97
N LEU A 475 -3.23 3.80 6.70
CA LEU A 475 -3.72 2.73 5.83
C LEU A 475 -2.82 1.49 5.94
N LEU A 476 -3.24 0.50 6.73
CA LEU A 476 -2.47 -0.72 6.93
C LEU A 476 -2.96 -1.84 6.01
N GLY A 477 -2.03 -2.45 5.27
CA GLY A 477 -2.26 -3.66 4.48
C GLY A 477 -2.55 -4.90 5.35
N MET A 478 -3.72 -4.97 5.99
CA MET A 478 -4.15 -6.02 6.90
C MET A 478 -4.52 -7.31 6.16
N ARG A 479 -3.59 -7.91 5.44
CA ARG A 479 -3.82 -9.16 4.68
C ARG A 479 -3.87 -10.41 5.56
N LYS A 480 -3.48 -10.30 6.82
CA LYS A 480 -3.45 -11.41 7.79
C LYS A 480 -4.05 -10.96 9.11
N GLU A 481 -4.65 -11.89 9.83
CA GLU A 481 -5.22 -11.63 11.15
C GLU A 481 -4.16 -11.12 12.16
N GLU A 482 -2.90 -11.55 12.04
CA GLU A 482 -1.77 -11.04 12.84
C GLU A 482 -1.61 -9.51 12.68
N TYR A 483 -1.75 -8.99 11.45
CA TYR A 483 -1.64 -7.55 11.21
C TYR A 483 -2.82 -6.76 11.80
N VAL A 484 -4.00 -7.36 11.88
CA VAL A 484 -5.16 -6.77 12.60
C VAL A 484 -4.89 -6.71 14.09
N LYS A 485 -4.22 -7.73 14.65
CA LYS A 485 -3.82 -7.77 16.07
C LYS A 485 -2.77 -6.71 16.39
N ASP A 486 -1.74 -6.56 15.54
CA ASP A 486 -0.73 -5.49 15.68
C ASP A 486 -1.38 -4.10 15.62
N ALA A 487 -2.28 -3.85 14.66
CA ALA A 487 -3.03 -2.59 14.58
C ALA A 487 -3.86 -2.33 15.83
N THR A 488 -4.54 -3.36 16.33
CA THR A 488 -5.33 -3.29 17.56
C THR A 488 -4.45 -3.00 18.78
N PHE A 489 -3.25 -3.59 18.85
CA PHE A 489 -2.33 -3.37 19.96
C PHE A 489 -1.65 -2.00 19.91
N SER A 490 -1.55 -1.36 18.75
CA SER A 490 -0.97 -0.02 18.59
C SER A 490 -1.72 1.10 19.35
N PHE A 491 -2.89 0.84 19.92
CA PHE A 491 -3.63 1.77 20.79
C PHE A 491 -3.34 1.57 22.29
N ALA A 492 -2.52 0.58 22.66
CA ALA A 492 -2.27 0.17 24.04
C ALA A 492 -1.29 1.09 24.81
N ALA A 493 -1.13 2.34 24.39
CA ALA A 493 -0.37 3.39 25.06
C ALA A 493 -1.02 4.76 24.79
N SER A 494 -0.81 5.74 25.65
CA SER A 494 -1.24 7.14 25.46
C SER A 494 -0.63 7.77 24.21
N GLU A 495 -1.21 8.88 23.75
CA GLU A 495 -0.66 9.65 22.61
C GLU A 495 0.79 10.06 22.86
N THR A 496 1.66 9.79 21.90
CA THR A 496 3.07 10.21 21.98
C THR A 496 3.20 11.62 21.43
N GLU A 497 3.81 12.52 22.20
CA GLU A 497 4.27 13.79 21.65
C GLU A 497 5.53 13.53 20.81
N ILE A 498 5.34 13.44 19.49
CA ILE A 498 6.42 13.14 18.55
C ILE A 498 7.16 14.42 18.20
N GLN A 499 8.47 14.46 18.46
CA GLN A 499 9.33 15.53 17.96
C GLN A 499 9.81 15.17 16.56
N TYR A 500 9.66 16.10 15.61
CA TYR A 500 10.15 15.92 14.24
C TYR A 500 11.64 15.52 14.17
N GLN A 501 12.45 16.04 15.10
CA GLN A 501 13.89 15.74 15.20
C GLN A 501 14.18 14.28 15.53
N ASP A 502 13.26 13.57 16.20
CA ASP A 502 13.42 12.15 16.52
C ASP A 502 13.39 11.32 15.24
N TRP A 503 12.51 11.65 14.31
CA TRP A 503 12.35 10.91 13.06
C TRP A 503 13.52 11.10 12.11
N LYS A 504 14.18 12.26 12.16
CA LYS A 504 15.43 12.50 11.43
C LYS A 504 16.59 11.62 11.90
N GLN A 505 16.53 11.07 13.11
CA GLN A 505 17.54 10.13 13.61
C GLN A 505 17.33 8.69 13.11
N PHE A 506 16.17 8.40 12.52
CA PHE A 506 15.82 7.09 11.97
C PHE A 506 16.25 6.91 10.51
N GLU A 507 16.57 7.99 9.81
CA GLU A 507 17.05 7.95 8.42
C GLU A 507 18.24 6.97 8.30
N VAL A 508 18.16 6.08 7.29
CA VAL A 508 19.12 4.98 7.05
C VAL A 508 20.13 5.40 6.00
#